data_AF-A0A3D2AKM4-F1
#
_entry.id   AF-A0A3D2AKM4-F1
#
_cell.length_a   1.000
_cell.length_b   1.000
_cell.length_c   1.000
_cell.angle_alpha   90.00
_cell.angle_beta   90.00
_cell.angle_gamma   90.00
#
_symmetry.space_group_name_H-M   'P 1'
#
loop_
_entity.id
_entity.type
_entity.pdbx_description
1 polymer ?
#
loop_
_entity_poly.entity_id
_entity_poly.type
_entity_poly.pdbx_seq_one_letter_code
_entity_poly.pdbx_strand_id
1 'polypeptide(L)'
;MQQQVPAPKGRARLAIMLGIGLKLFKSIKVVKVALIGMALSGWTILLSFEFAATLLAVLMFHEYGHIRAMKHFGIPTKGIYIIPFVGGIAVGEQPKTHWQDLYIAMMGPVFGLVMTLGFFVAYSLTESHFVGLVASISALLNLVNLLPVLPLDGGHVIKALVYSGRSRFIYVGLVVISALLIFYCFTNGFALIGFFGIMGLVDLLSDWRSFDYDPKHKLDTYGIIFSLVWYLLTAAALIGMIVWLAALEIPGSELAMAILGA
;
A
#
# COMPACT_ATOMS: atom_id res chain seq x y z
N MET A 1 63.96 -22.23 11.56
CA MET A 1 63.41 -21.27 10.57
C MET A 1 61.90 -21.26 10.69
N GLN A 2 61.32 -20.28 11.38
CA GLN A 2 59.87 -20.02 11.34
C GLN A 2 59.65 -18.82 10.41
N GLN A 3 59.07 -19.07 9.24
CA GLN A 3 58.68 -18.00 8.31
C GLN A 3 57.42 -17.32 8.85
N GLN A 4 57.57 -16.03 9.16
CA GLN A 4 56.49 -15.14 9.57
C GLN A 4 55.70 -14.75 8.32
N VAL A 5 54.48 -15.26 8.17
CA VAL A 5 53.57 -14.90 7.07
C VAL A 5 53.13 -13.43 7.29
N PRO A 6 53.33 -12.52 6.34
CA PRO A 6 53.02 -11.11 6.55
C PRO A 6 51.50 -10.92 6.63
N ALA A 7 51.04 -10.20 7.67
CA ALA A 7 49.63 -9.88 7.85
C ALA A 7 49.10 -9.06 6.66
N PRO A 8 47.88 -9.33 6.15
CA PRO A 8 47.35 -8.64 4.98
C PRO A 8 47.22 -7.13 5.25
N LYS A 9 47.95 -6.34 4.46
CA LYS A 9 47.99 -4.87 4.51
C LYS A 9 46.55 -4.32 4.47
N GLY A 10 46.23 -3.33 5.31
CA GLY A 10 44.85 -2.85 5.56
C GLY A 10 43.99 -2.52 4.34
N ARG A 11 44.61 -2.20 3.19
CA ARG A 11 43.91 -2.01 1.90
C ARG A 11 43.26 -3.28 1.35
N ALA A 12 43.85 -4.46 1.56
CA ALA A 12 43.29 -5.74 1.14
C ALA A 12 42.08 -6.14 2.01
N ARG A 13 42.15 -5.89 3.32
CA ARG A 13 41.01 -6.08 4.24
C ARG A 13 39.84 -5.15 3.89
N LEU A 14 40.14 -3.89 3.58
CA LEU A 14 39.12 -2.92 3.16
C LEU A 14 38.46 -3.31 1.83
N ALA A 15 39.23 -3.77 0.84
CA ALA A 15 38.71 -4.25 -0.44
C ALA A 15 37.84 -5.51 -0.29
N ILE A 16 38.22 -6.44 0.60
CA ILE A 16 37.43 -7.62 0.92
C ILE A 16 36.13 -7.23 1.65
N MET A 17 36.19 -6.33 2.63
CA MET A 17 35.01 -5.82 3.33
C MET A 17 34.06 -5.06 2.39
N LEU A 18 34.58 -4.24 1.49
CA LEU A 18 33.80 -3.55 0.46
C LEU A 18 33.19 -4.55 -0.54
N GLY A 19 33.94 -5.57 -0.96
CA GLY A 19 33.45 -6.62 -1.85
C GLY A 19 32.37 -7.50 -1.21
N ILE A 20 32.49 -7.81 0.08
CA ILE A 20 31.46 -8.51 0.87
C ILE A 20 30.24 -7.60 1.05
N GLY A 21 30.43 -6.32 1.37
CA GLY A 21 29.37 -5.32 1.47
C GLY A 21 28.58 -5.21 0.16
N LEU A 22 29.26 -5.04 -0.97
CA LEU A 22 28.66 -4.97 -2.30
C LEU A 22 27.92 -6.28 -2.69
N LYS A 23 28.44 -7.45 -2.28
CA LYS A 23 27.73 -8.73 -2.45
C LYS A 23 26.50 -8.85 -1.54
N LEU A 24 26.56 -8.31 -0.32
CA LEU A 24 25.44 -8.27 0.62
C LEU A 24 24.30 -7.39 0.07
N PHE A 25 24.61 -6.20 -0.44
CA PHE A 25 23.64 -5.28 -1.03
C PHE A 25 23.00 -5.83 -2.32
N LYS A 26 23.65 -6.75 -3.02
CA LYS A 26 23.07 -7.47 -4.17
C LYS A 26 22.07 -8.56 -3.75
N SER A 27 21.98 -8.92 -2.47
CA SER A 27 21.03 -9.92 -1.98
C SER A 27 19.68 -9.28 -1.70
N ILE A 28 18.67 -9.62 -2.51
CA ILE A 28 17.27 -9.18 -2.35
C ILE A 28 16.77 -9.43 -0.91
N LYS A 29 17.19 -10.52 -0.27
CA LYS A 29 16.81 -10.85 1.12
C LYS A 29 17.37 -9.83 2.12
N VAL A 30 18.63 -9.41 1.96
CA VAL A 30 19.29 -8.45 2.85
C VAL A 30 18.65 -7.08 2.71
N VAL A 31 18.34 -6.65 1.48
CA VAL A 31 17.64 -5.39 1.22
C VAL A 31 16.25 -5.40 1.87
N LYS A 32 15.48 -6.48 1.73
CA LYS A 32 14.16 -6.60 2.38
C LYS A 32 14.25 -6.50 3.91
N VAL A 33 15.18 -7.23 4.52
CA VAL A 33 15.38 -7.20 5.98
C VAL A 33 15.81 -5.82 6.45
N ALA A 34 16.71 -5.15 5.73
CA ALA A 34 17.14 -3.79 6.05
C ALA A 34 15.99 -2.77 5.97
N LEU A 35 15.16 -2.86 4.92
CA LEU A 35 13.99 -1.98 4.77
C LEU A 35 12.95 -2.19 5.87
N ILE A 36 12.65 -3.45 6.23
CA ILE A 36 11.78 -3.77 7.38
C ILE A 36 12.39 -3.21 8.68
N GLY A 37 13.69 -3.39 8.89
CA GLY A 37 14.39 -2.86 10.07
C GLY A 37 14.32 -1.34 10.17
N MET A 38 14.50 -0.63 9.05
CA MET A 38 14.37 0.84 8.99
C MET A 38 12.94 1.30 9.27
N ALA A 39 11.94 0.65 8.67
CA ALA A 39 10.53 0.98 8.91
C ALA A 39 10.17 0.78 10.39
N LEU A 40 10.54 -0.37 10.95
CA LEU A 40 10.32 -0.69 12.36
C LEU A 40 11.02 0.30 13.29
N SER A 41 12.28 0.65 13.01
CA SER A 41 13.01 1.65 13.82
C SER A 41 12.37 3.03 13.76
N GLY A 42 11.96 3.47 12.56
CA GLY A 42 11.34 4.79 12.37
C GLY A 42 10.02 4.91 13.12
N TRP A 43 9.15 3.90 13.00
CA TRP A 43 7.87 3.89 13.72
C TRP A 43 8.04 3.69 15.22
N THR A 44 9.02 2.89 15.66
CA THR A 44 9.29 2.72 17.10
C THR A 44 9.72 4.03 17.75
N ILE A 45 10.55 4.82 17.07
CA ILE A 45 11.02 6.13 17.57
C ILE A 45 9.85 7.13 17.69
N LEU A 46 8.88 7.07 16.76
CA LEU A 46 7.74 7.99 16.71
C LEU A 46 6.57 7.55 17.61
N LEU A 47 6.41 6.25 17.85
CA LEU A 47 5.26 5.65 18.50
C LEU A 47 5.72 4.70 19.62
N SER A 48 5.65 3.39 19.41
CA SER A 48 6.20 2.35 20.28
C SER A 48 6.61 1.11 19.47
N PHE A 49 7.36 0.20 20.08
CA PHE A 49 7.74 -1.04 19.42
C PHE A 49 6.53 -1.95 19.16
N GLU A 50 5.64 -2.12 20.14
CA GLU A 50 4.44 -2.93 19.99
C GLU A 50 3.55 -2.39 18.87
N PHE A 51 3.41 -1.07 18.82
CA PHE A 51 2.64 -0.40 17.80
C PHE A 51 3.27 -0.57 16.41
N ALA A 52 4.59 -0.35 16.28
CA ALA A 52 5.31 -0.51 15.02
C ALA A 52 5.25 -1.95 14.49
N ALA A 53 5.40 -2.94 15.37
CA ALA A 53 5.30 -4.36 15.01
C ALA A 53 3.89 -4.73 14.55
N THR A 54 2.87 -4.18 15.21
CA THR A 54 1.47 -4.46 14.85
C THR A 54 1.07 -3.76 13.56
N LEU A 55 1.49 -2.51 13.35
CA LEU A 55 1.29 -1.81 12.08
C LEU A 55 1.97 -2.54 10.92
N LEU A 56 3.18 -3.07 11.14
CA LEU A 56 3.86 -3.91 10.17
C LEU A 56 3.06 -5.19 9.87
N ALA A 57 2.51 -5.86 10.88
CA ALA A 57 1.67 -7.04 10.69
C ALA A 57 0.40 -6.72 9.90
N VAL A 58 -0.24 -5.59 10.22
CA VAL A 58 -1.43 -5.08 9.52
C VAL A 58 -1.13 -4.89 8.04
N LEU A 59 -0.05 -4.17 7.75
CA LEU A 59 0.40 -3.91 6.39
C LEU A 59 0.77 -5.21 5.67
N MET A 60 1.50 -6.12 6.31
CA MET A 60 1.85 -7.41 5.70
C MET A 60 0.61 -8.25 5.36
N PHE A 61 -0.44 -8.20 6.17
CA PHE A 61 -1.68 -8.94 5.89
C PHE A 61 -2.46 -8.34 4.72
N HIS A 62 -2.48 -7.01 4.62
CA HIS A 62 -2.99 -6.30 3.45
C HIS A 62 -2.22 -6.73 2.18
N GLU A 63 -0.89 -6.63 2.21
CA GLU A 63 -0.03 -7.03 1.07
C GLU A 63 -0.16 -8.52 0.71
N TYR A 64 -0.42 -9.36 1.70
CA TYR A 64 -0.69 -10.77 1.49
C TYR A 64 -1.96 -10.99 0.64
N GLY A 65 -2.97 -10.12 0.77
CA GLY A 65 -4.15 -10.10 -0.10
C GLY A 65 -3.78 -9.97 -1.58
N HIS A 66 -2.92 -9.00 -1.93
CA HIS A 66 -2.41 -8.85 -3.30
C HIS A 66 -1.63 -10.07 -3.77
N ILE A 67 -0.75 -10.62 -2.94
CA ILE A 67 0.02 -11.83 -3.27
C ILE A 67 -0.90 -13.03 -3.51
N ARG A 68 -1.95 -13.18 -2.70
CA ARG A 68 -2.93 -14.26 -2.85
C ARG A 68 -3.71 -14.11 -4.16
N ALA A 69 -4.04 -12.88 -4.55
CA ALA A 69 -4.68 -12.55 -5.82
C ALA A 69 -3.78 -12.83 -7.03
N MET A 70 -2.52 -12.40 -6.98
CA MET A 70 -1.53 -12.71 -8.02
C MET A 70 -1.38 -14.22 -8.22
N LYS A 71 -1.25 -14.97 -7.12
CA LYS A 71 -1.18 -16.43 -7.16
C LYS A 71 -2.43 -17.07 -7.73
N HIS A 72 -3.62 -16.52 -7.44
CA HIS A 72 -4.88 -17.00 -8.01
C HIS A 72 -4.89 -16.90 -9.55
N PHE A 73 -4.28 -15.85 -10.11
CA PHE A 73 -4.11 -15.69 -11.55
C PHE A 73 -2.86 -16.34 -12.14
N GLY A 74 -2.08 -17.07 -11.33
CA GLY A 74 -0.81 -17.67 -11.77
C GLY A 74 0.28 -16.66 -12.10
N ILE A 75 0.19 -15.42 -11.61
CA ILE A 75 1.20 -14.37 -11.81
C ILE A 75 2.38 -14.62 -10.85
N PRO A 76 3.61 -14.78 -11.37
CA PRO A 76 4.79 -14.98 -10.53
C PRO A 76 5.03 -13.80 -9.57
N THR A 77 5.15 -14.10 -8.28
CA THR A 77 5.36 -13.09 -7.23
C THR A 77 6.83 -13.05 -6.79
N LYS A 78 7.43 -11.86 -6.74
CA LYS A 78 8.77 -11.59 -6.18
C LYS A 78 8.73 -11.31 -4.67
N GLY A 79 7.53 -11.16 -4.12
CA GLY A 79 7.23 -11.03 -2.69
C GLY A 79 6.96 -9.59 -2.25
N ILE A 80 6.85 -9.38 -0.95
CA ILE A 80 6.51 -8.09 -0.34
C ILE A 80 7.78 -7.31 0.01
N TYR A 81 7.74 -6.00 -0.21
CA TYR A 81 8.75 -5.03 0.20
C TYR A 81 8.07 -3.98 1.08
N ILE A 82 8.67 -3.66 2.22
CA ILE A 82 8.14 -2.64 3.13
C ILE A 82 9.04 -1.43 2.99
N ILE A 83 8.53 -0.35 2.42
CA ILE A 83 9.27 0.89 2.27
C ILE A 83 8.99 1.76 3.51
N PRO A 84 10.02 2.13 4.29
CA PRO A 84 9.85 2.98 5.46
C PRO A 84 9.06 4.24 5.15
N PHE A 85 8.07 4.57 6.00
CA PHE A 85 7.20 5.74 5.89
C PHE A 85 6.28 5.81 4.66
N VAL A 86 6.39 4.85 3.74
CA VAL A 86 5.56 4.78 2.52
C VAL A 86 4.50 3.71 2.66
N GLY A 87 4.88 2.49 3.03
CA GLY A 87 3.96 1.36 3.10
C GLY A 87 4.55 0.07 2.53
N GLY A 88 3.68 -0.87 2.19
CA GLY A 88 4.02 -2.15 1.60
C GLY A 88 3.88 -2.08 0.10
N ILE A 89 4.65 -2.91 -0.61
CA ILE A 89 4.47 -3.15 -2.04
C ILE A 89 4.65 -4.64 -2.30
N ALA A 90 3.57 -5.27 -2.76
CA ALA A 90 3.59 -6.61 -3.31
C ALA A 90 4.11 -6.59 -4.75
N VAL A 91 5.30 -7.14 -4.98
CA VAL A 91 5.95 -7.12 -6.29
C VAL A 91 5.71 -8.44 -7.02
N GLY A 92 5.24 -8.35 -8.26
CA GLY A 92 5.05 -9.47 -9.19
C GLY A 92 5.38 -9.09 -10.63
N GLU A 93 5.07 -10.00 -11.56
CA GLU A 93 5.01 -9.67 -12.99
C GLU A 93 3.78 -8.83 -13.31
N GLN A 94 3.81 -8.14 -14.46
CA GLN A 94 2.72 -7.27 -14.89
C GLN A 94 1.46 -8.09 -15.21
N PRO A 95 0.28 -7.70 -14.70
CA PRO A 95 -0.98 -8.35 -15.07
C PRO A 95 -1.28 -8.16 -16.56
N LYS A 96 -1.97 -9.13 -17.16
CA LYS A 96 -2.26 -9.18 -18.60
C LYS A 96 -3.59 -8.51 -18.97
N THR A 97 -4.45 -8.27 -18.00
CA THR A 97 -5.80 -7.71 -18.20
C THR A 97 -6.11 -6.69 -17.13
N HIS A 98 -6.99 -5.73 -17.45
CA HIS A 98 -7.46 -4.76 -16.47
C HIS A 98 -8.28 -5.42 -15.34
N TRP A 99 -8.94 -6.55 -15.60
CA TRP A 99 -9.61 -7.31 -14.55
C TRP A 99 -8.61 -7.83 -13.51
N GLN A 100 -7.46 -8.34 -13.96
CA GLN A 100 -6.42 -8.79 -13.04
C GLN A 100 -5.84 -7.63 -12.23
N ASP A 101 -5.56 -6.48 -12.85
CA ASP A 101 -5.11 -5.27 -12.14
C ASP A 101 -6.10 -4.89 -11.03
N LEU A 102 -7.38 -4.78 -11.39
CA LEU A 102 -8.44 -4.37 -10.49
C LEU A 102 -8.64 -5.37 -9.35
N TYR A 103 -8.74 -6.65 -9.67
CA TYR A 103 -8.93 -7.69 -8.67
C TYR A 103 -7.74 -7.74 -7.70
N ILE A 104 -6.51 -7.66 -8.20
CA ILE A 104 -5.33 -7.64 -7.33
C ILE A 104 -5.39 -6.42 -6.41
N ALA A 105 -5.63 -5.22 -6.94
CA ALA A 105 -5.72 -3.99 -6.15
C ALA A 105 -6.83 -4.06 -5.08
N MET A 106 -8.01 -4.62 -5.41
CA MET A 106 -9.11 -4.78 -4.45
C MET A 106 -8.81 -5.79 -3.33
N MET A 107 -8.00 -6.81 -3.58
CA MET A 107 -7.77 -7.87 -2.60
C MET A 107 -6.94 -7.43 -1.39
N GLY A 108 -6.13 -6.37 -1.50
CA GLY A 108 -5.44 -5.77 -0.33
C GLY A 108 -6.43 -5.18 0.67
N PRO A 109 -7.25 -4.19 0.26
CA PRO A 109 -8.30 -3.59 1.10
C PRO A 109 -9.33 -4.59 1.62
N VAL A 110 -9.68 -5.63 0.84
CA VAL A 110 -10.59 -6.69 1.31
C VAL A 110 -9.96 -7.50 2.44
N PHE A 111 -8.70 -7.91 2.31
CA PHE A 111 -7.99 -8.60 3.40
C PHE A 111 -7.83 -7.69 4.61
N GLY A 112 -7.52 -6.42 4.36
CA GLY A 112 -7.43 -5.43 5.42
C GLY A 112 -8.76 -5.20 6.15
N LEU A 113 -9.90 -5.18 5.44
CA LEU A 113 -11.23 -5.11 6.05
C LEU A 113 -11.51 -6.32 6.94
N VAL A 114 -11.18 -7.53 6.49
CA VAL A 114 -11.31 -8.77 7.29
C VAL A 114 -10.49 -8.66 8.58
N MET A 115 -9.27 -8.14 8.50
CA MET A 115 -8.42 -7.98 9.67
C MET A 115 -8.90 -6.86 10.59
N THR A 116 -9.40 -5.74 10.06
CA THR A 116 -10.07 -4.68 10.82
C THR A 116 -11.23 -5.26 11.61
N LEU A 117 -12.07 -6.09 11.00
CA LEU A 117 -13.17 -6.77 11.67
C LEU A 117 -12.66 -7.73 12.76
N GLY A 118 -11.58 -8.47 12.49
CA GLY A 118 -10.94 -9.34 13.48
C GLY A 118 -10.45 -8.58 14.72
N PHE A 119 -9.78 -7.43 14.53
CA PHE A 119 -9.36 -6.58 15.64
C PHE A 119 -10.53 -5.93 16.37
N PHE A 120 -11.59 -5.54 15.65
CA PHE A 120 -12.81 -5.05 16.28
C PHE A 120 -13.45 -6.10 17.19
N VAL A 121 -13.60 -7.34 16.71
CA VAL A 121 -14.13 -8.44 17.54
C VAL A 121 -13.22 -8.73 18.73
N ALA A 122 -11.89 -8.75 18.53
CA ALA A 122 -10.94 -8.94 19.61
C ALA A 122 -11.04 -7.81 20.66
N TYR A 123 -11.25 -6.57 20.23
CA TYR A 123 -11.49 -5.45 21.13
C TYR A 123 -12.79 -5.66 21.92
N SER A 124 -13.89 -6.05 21.28
CA SER A 124 -15.17 -6.30 21.97
C SER A 124 -15.08 -7.40 23.05
N LEU A 125 -14.10 -8.29 22.96
CA LEU A 125 -13.88 -9.36 23.95
C LEU A 125 -12.87 -9.00 25.04
N THR A 126 -11.93 -8.11 24.75
CA THR A 126 -10.79 -7.81 25.63
C THR A 126 -10.85 -6.41 26.24
N GLU A 127 -11.61 -5.49 25.64
CA GLU A 127 -11.67 -4.06 25.93
C GLU A 127 -10.29 -3.38 25.95
N SER A 128 -9.30 -4.01 25.31
CA SER A 128 -7.92 -3.54 25.33
C SER A 128 -7.79 -2.27 24.50
N HIS A 129 -7.32 -1.20 25.14
CA HIS A 129 -7.04 0.08 24.48
C HIS A 129 -6.17 -0.09 23.23
N PHE A 130 -5.13 -0.93 23.32
CA PHE A 130 -4.21 -1.19 22.22
C PHE A 130 -4.89 -1.91 21.04
N VAL A 131 -5.75 -2.89 21.32
CA VAL A 131 -6.47 -3.64 20.28
C VAL A 131 -7.47 -2.73 19.56
N GLY A 132 -8.18 -1.87 20.30
CA GLY A 132 -9.07 -0.86 19.73
C GLY A 132 -8.33 0.14 18.83
N LEU A 133 -7.18 0.63 19.29
CA LEU A 133 -6.30 1.50 18.51
C LEU A 133 -5.89 0.86 17.17
N VAL A 134 -5.50 -0.42 17.20
CA VAL A 134 -5.11 -1.17 16.01
C VAL A 134 -6.29 -1.38 15.06
N ALA A 135 -7.50 -1.65 15.58
CA ALA A 135 -8.71 -1.76 14.76
C ALA A 135 -8.98 -0.45 13.99
N SER A 136 -8.94 0.69 14.68
CA SER A 136 -9.14 2.02 14.09
C SER A 136 -8.12 2.34 13.01
N ILE A 137 -6.84 2.07 13.29
CA ILE A 137 -5.75 2.38 12.35
C ILE A 137 -5.73 1.41 11.18
N SER A 138 -6.08 0.14 11.39
CA SER A 138 -6.31 -0.82 10.30
C SER A 138 -7.44 -0.36 9.38
N ALA A 139 -8.57 0.09 9.93
CA ALA A 139 -9.68 0.61 9.13
C ALA A 139 -9.24 1.82 8.30
N LEU A 140 -8.56 2.77 8.93
CA LEU A 140 -8.07 3.97 8.27
C LEU A 140 -7.05 3.66 7.18
N LEU A 141 -6.04 2.82 7.44
CA LEU A 141 -5.01 2.46 6.46
C LEU A 141 -5.63 1.85 5.20
N ASN A 142 -6.61 0.98 5.36
CA ASN A 142 -7.30 0.36 4.22
C ASN A 142 -8.21 1.33 3.47
N LEU A 143 -8.86 2.25 4.18
CA LEU A 143 -9.65 3.30 3.53
C LEU A 143 -8.75 4.24 2.73
N VAL A 144 -7.61 4.66 3.29
CA VAL A 144 -6.62 5.49 2.59
C VAL A 144 -6.14 4.77 1.33
N ASN A 145 -5.85 3.47 1.39
CA ASN A 145 -5.45 2.71 0.18
C ASN A 145 -6.55 2.64 -0.88
N LEU A 146 -7.82 2.75 -0.52
CA LEU A 146 -8.91 2.86 -1.49
C LEU A 146 -9.07 4.26 -2.09
N LEU A 147 -8.33 5.28 -1.67
CA LEU A 147 -8.42 6.60 -2.31
C LEU A 147 -8.06 6.51 -3.81
N PRO A 148 -8.75 7.26 -4.68
CA PRO A 148 -8.58 7.19 -6.14
C PRO A 148 -7.33 7.96 -6.60
N VAL A 149 -6.18 7.63 -6.02
CA VAL A 149 -4.91 8.33 -6.18
C VAL A 149 -3.80 7.30 -6.32
N LEU A 150 -3.09 7.29 -7.44
CA LEU A 150 -1.89 6.45 -7.57
C LEU A 150 -0.79 6.97 -6.63
N PRO A 151 0.03 6.08 -6.02
CA PRO A 151 0.15 4.64 -6.25
C PRO A 151 -0.73 3.76 -5.35
N LEU A 152 -1.79 4.30 -4.74
CA LEU A 152 -2.69 3.54 -3.86
C LEU A 152 -3.59 2.59 -4.68
N ASP A 153 -4.13 1.57 -4.02
CA ASP A 153 -4.97 0.53 -4.65
C ASP A 153 -6.19 1.12 -5.36
N GLY A 154 -6.87 2.08 -4.74
CA GLY A 154 -8.01 2.77 -5.35
C GLY A 154 -7.62 3.48 -6.64
N GLY A 155 -6.41 4.06 -6.72
CA GLY A 155 -5.86 4.60 -7.95
C GLY A 155 -5.73 3.54 -9.05
N HIS A 156 -5.24 2.34 -8.71
CA HIS A 156 -5.13 1.22 -9.65
C HIS A 156 -6.50 0.71 -10.12
N VAL A 157 -7.48 0.59 -9.21
CA VAL A 157 -8.86 0.21 -9.52
C VAL A 157 -9.48 1.21 -10.50
N ILE A 158 -9.42 2.51 -10.18
CA ILE A 158 -10.00 3.54 -11.02
C ILE A 158 -9.28 3.61 -12.37
N LYS A 159 -7.94 3.52 -12.42
CA LYS A 159 -7.19 3.45 -13.69
C LYS A 159 -7.69 2.29 -14.56
N ALA A 160 -7.84 1.08 -14.01
CA ALA A 160 -8.33 -0.07 -14.75
C ALA A 160 -9.76 0.13 -15.31
N LEU A 161 -10.65 0.78 -14.56
CA LEU A 161 -12.00 1.11 -15.01
C LEU A 161 -12.00 2.16 -16.13
N VAL A 162 -11.24 3.23 -15.96
CA VAL A 162 -11.14 4.32 -16.95
C VAL A 162 -10.57 3.82 -18.27
N TYR A 163 -9.50 3.04 -18.23
CA TYR A 163 -8.86 2.47 -19.42
C TYR A 163 -9.75 1.43 -20.11
N SER A 164 -10.52 0.65 -19.34
CA SER A 164 -11.49 -0.29 -19.92
C SER A 164 -12.64 0.40 -20.67
N GLY A 165 -13.10 1.54 -20.15
CA GLY A 165 -14.14 2.35 -20.80
C GLY A 165 -13.67 3.09 -22.06
N ARG A 166 -12.35 3.28 -22.24
CA ARG A 166 -11.73 4.03 -23.36
C ARG A 166 -12.34 5.40 -23.63
N SER A 167 -12.84 6.07 -22.60
CA SER A 167 -13.37 7.42 -22.71
C SER A 167 -12.34 8.44 -22.24
N ARG A 168 -11.81 9.23 -23.18
CA ARG A 168 -10.90 10.33 -22.86
C ARG A 168 -11.55 11.37 -21.92
N PHE A 169 -12.87 11.54 -21.97
CA PHE A 169 -13.59 12.40 -21.03
C PHE A 169 -13.48 11.91 -19.59
N ILE A 170 -13.70 10.61 -19.35
CA ILE A 170 -13.59 10.02 -18.00
C ILE A 170 -12.14 10.11 -17.53
N TYR A 171 -11.18 9.88 -18.44
CA TYR A 171 -9.76 10.01 -18.14
C TYR A 171 -9.37 11.45 -17.72
N VAL A 172 -9.84 12.47 -18.43
CA VAL A 172 -9.62 13.88 -18.04
C VAL A 172 -10.26 14.15 -16.67
N GLY A 173 -11.46 13.62 -16.43
CA GLY A 173 -12.12 13.68 -15.13
C GLY A 173 -11.26 13.10 -14.00
N LEU A 174 -10.63 11.95 -14.21
CA LEU A 174 -9.70 11.34 -13.25
C LEU A 174 -8.51 12.25 -12.96
N VAL A 175 -7.86 12.81 -13.99
CA VAL A 175 -6.74 13.75 -13.84
C VAL A 175 -7.14 14.97 -13.00
N VAL A 176 -8.31 15.54 -13.28
CA VAL A 176 -8.82 16.71 -12.54
C VAL A 176 -9.13 16.35 -11.09
N ILE A 177 -9.82 15.24 -10.84
CA ILE A 177 -10.14 14.78 -9.48
C ILE A 177 -8.86 14.51 -8.69
N SER A 178 -7.88 13.84 -9.28
CA SER A 178 -6.58 13.62 -8.64
C SER A 178 -5.89 14.95 -8.30
N ALA A 179 -5.89 15.93 -9.22
CA ALA A 179 -5.33 17.25 -8.96
C ALA A 179 -6.03 18.00 -7.80
N LEU A 180 -7.36 17.93 -7.73
CA LEU A 180 -8.15 18.53 -6.65
C LEU A 180 -7.87 17.84 -5.30
N LEU A 181 -7.80 16.51 -5.27
CA LEU A 181 -7.47 15.75 -4.07
C LEU A 181 -6.05 16.06 -3.58
N ILE A 182 -5.09 16.20 -4.49
CA ILE A 182 -3.72 16.61 -4.16
C ILE A 182 -3.72 18.00 -3.52
N PHE A 183 -4.40 18.97 -4.14
CA PHE A 183 -4.52 20.32 -3.60
C PHE A 183 -5.11 20.31 -2.19
N TYR A 184 -6.22 19.59 -2.02
CA TYR A 184 -6.88 19.41 -0.73
C TYR A 184 -5.95 18.78 0.33
N CYS A 185 -5.15 17.77 -0.05
CA CYS A 185 -4.19 17.15 0.86
C CYS A 185 -3.14 18.16 1.37
N PHE A 186 -2.63 19.03 0.50
CA PHE A 186 -1.65 20.05 0.90
C PHE A 186 -2.25 21.15 1.77
N THR A 187 -3.51 21.56 1.53
CA THR A 187 -4.16 22.60 2.34
C THR A 187 -4.54 22.12 3.74
N ASN A 188 -4.82 20.83 3.91
CA ASN A 188 -5.27 20.25 5.19
C ASN A 188 -4.16 19.51 5.96
N GLY A 189 -2.90 19.66 5.55
CA GLY A 189 -1.76 19.10 6.28
C GLY A 189 -1.44 17.62 5.97
N PHE A 190 -2.14 16.99 5.02
CA PHE A 190 -1.85 15.64 4.52
C PHE A 190 -0.77 15.64 3.43
N ALA A 191 0.35 16.34 3.67
CA ALA A 191 1.39 16.59 2.67
C ALA A 191 2.01 15.29 2.10
N LEU A 192 2.11 14.23 2.90
CA LEU A 192 2.63 12.93 2.44
C LEU A 192 1.70 12.26 1.41
N ILE A 193 0.39 12.27 1.65
CA ILE A 193 -0.62 11.76 0.70
C ILE A 193 -0.62 12.63 -0.55
N GLY A 194 -0.55 13.96 -0.39
CA GLY A 194 -0.43 14.90 -1.51
C GLY A 194 0.80 14.64 -2.37
N PHE A 195 1.96 14.35 -1.76
CA PHE A 195 3.19 13.99 -2.46
C PHE A 195 3.05 12.72 -3.30
N PHE A 196 2.46 11.65 -2.74
CA PHE A 196 2.16 10.45 -3.52
C PHE A 196 1.18 10.72 -4.66
N GLY A 197 0.17 11.56 -4.40
CA GLY A 197 -0.75 11.96 -5.44
C GLY A 197 -0.09 12.71 -6.59
N ILE A 198 0.93 13.54 -6.34
CA ILE A 198 1.73 14.16 -7.41
C ILE A 198 2.40 13.08 -8.27
N MET A 199 3.02 12.05 -7.66
CA MET A 199 3.62 10.95 -8.44
C MET A 199 2.56 10.25 -9.29
N GLY A 200 1.39 9.98 -8.72
CA GLY A 200 0.28 9.38 -9.42
C GLY A 200 -0.27 10.23 -10.57
N LEU A 201 -0.35 11.54 -10.38
CA LEU A 201 -0.77 12.50 -11.41
C LEU A 201 0.25 12.55 -12.55
N VAL A 202 1.55 12.52 -12.24
CA VAL A 202 2.61 12.46 -13.25
C VAL A 202 2.53 11.15 -14.05
N ASP A 203 2.32 10.01 -13.39
CA ASP A 203 2.13 8.71 -14.06
C ASP A 203 0.94 8.76 -15.03
N LEU A 204 -0.22 9.23 -14.54
CA LEU A 204 -1.41 9.46 -15.36
C LEU A 204 -1.05 10.31 -16.58
N LEU A 205 -0.59 11.55 -16.38
CA LEU A 205 -0.28 12.48 -17.46
C LEU A 205 0.74 11.92 -18.47
N SER A 206 1.69 11.10 -18.02
CA SER A 206 2.67 10.46 -18.91
C SER A 206 2.04 9.43 -19.85
N ASP A 207 0.99 8.73 -19.40
CA ASP A 207 0.25 7.74 -20.18
C ASP A 207 -0.79 8.35 -21.14
N TRP A 208 -0.95 9.68 -21.18
CA TRP A 208 -1.94 10.35 -22.05
C TRP A 208 -1.86 9.89 -23.51
N ARG A 209 -0.63 9.73 -24.03
CA ARG A 209 -0.39 9.37 -25.43
C ARG A 209 -0.60 7.89 -25.72
N SER A 210 -0.47 7.03 -24.73
CA SER A 210 -0.61 5.58 -24.83
C SER A 210 -2.02 5.09 -24.48
N PHE A 211 -2.89 5.96 -23.96
CA PHE A 211 -4.25 5.63 -23.50
C PHE A 211 -5.06 4.80 -24.51
N ASP A 212 -5.08 5.17 -25.78
CA ASP A 212 -5.87 4.44 -26.79
C ASP A 212 -5.24 3.10 -27.22
N TYR A 213 -3.94 2.94 -26.95
CA TYR A 213 -3.11 1.81 -27.38
C TYR A 213 -2.74 0.88 -26.23
N ASP A 214 -3.48 0.91 -25.11
CA ASP A 214 -3.24 -0.04 -24.02
C ASP A 214 -3.42 -1.49 -24.53
N PRO A 215 -2.38 -2.32 -24.47
CA PRO A 215 -2.43 -3.71 -24.93
C PRO A 215 -3.25 -4.62 -24.01
N LYS A 216 -3.59 -4.18 -22.78
CA LYS A 216 -4.36 -4.99 -21.84
C LYS A 216 -5.79 -5.21 -22.31
N HIS A 217 -6.31 -6.40 -22.04
CA HIS A 217 -7.71 -6.69 -22.33
C HIS A 217 -8.63 -5.86 -21.42
N LYS A 218 -9.61 -5.18 -22.04
CA LYS A 218 -10.63 -4.37 -21.36
C LYS A 218 -11.63 -5.22 -20.59
N LEU A 219 -12.19 -4.66 -19.52
CA LEU A 219 -13.40 -5.21 -18.91
C LEU A 219 -14.60 -5.00 -19.84
N ASP A 220 -15.54 -5.93 -19.79
CA ASP A 220 -16.87 -5.75 -20.36
C ASP A 220 -17.74 -4.85 -19.46
N THR A 221 -18.92 -4.45 -19.95
CA THR A 221 -19.82 -3.57 -19.20
C THR A 221 -20.23 -4.16 -17.85
N TYR A 222 -20.48 -5.48 -17.80
CA TYR A 222 -20.76 -6.18 -16.56
C TYR A 222 -19.58 -6.09 -15.59
N GLY A 223 -18.36 -6.38 -16.05
CA GLY A 223 -17.15 -6.30 -15.25
C GLY A 223 -16.91 -4.90 -14.68
N ILE A 224 -17.16 -3.84 -15.46
CA ILE A 224 -17.07 -2.45 -15.00
C ILE A 224 -18.08 -2.20 -13.86
N ILE A 225 -19.35 -2.56 -14.05
CA ILE A 225 -20.41 -2.32 -13.06
C ILE A 225 -20.13 -3.13 -11.78
N PHE A 226 -19.82 -4.43 -11.92
CA PHE A 226 -19.50 -5.30 -10.81
C PHE A 226 -18.35 -4.73 -9.98
N SER A 227 -17.28 -4.31 -10.65
CA SER A 227 -16.08 -3.80 -9.99
C SER A 227 -16.33 -2.45 -9.30
N LEU A 228 -17.13 -1.57 -9.90
CA LEU A 228 -17.54 -0.31 -9.28
C LEU A 228 -18.35 -0.58 -8.01
N VAL A 229 -19.32 -1.49 -8.07
CA VAL A 229 -20.13 -1.88 -6.91
C VAL A 229 -19.24 -2.49 -5.82
N TRP A 230 -18.33 -3.39 -6.17
CA TRP A 230 -17.41 -4.01 -5.22
C TRP A 230 -16.50 -2.98 -4.53
N TYR A 231 -15.94 -2.04 -5.30
CA TYR A 231 -15.15 -0.93 -4.77
C TYR A 231 -15.95 -0.06 -3.79
N LEU A 232 -17.15 0.37 -4.19
CA LEU A 232 -18.02 1.22 -3.36
C LEU A 232 -18.48 0.50 -2.08
N LEU A 233 -18.83 -0.79 -2.16
CA LEU A 233 -19.22 -1.58 -0.99
C LEU A 233 -18.05 -1.76 -0.01
N THR A 234 -16.84 -2.01 -0.51
CA THR A 234 -15.66 -2.15 0.34
C THR A 234 -15.31 -0.84 1.03
N ALA A 235 -15.35 0.28 0.30
CA ALA A 235 -15.14 1.62 0.86
C ALA A 235 -16.22 1.95 1.90
N ALA A 236 -17.50 1.71 1.59
CA ALA A 236 -18.61 1.94 2.50
C ALA A 236 -18.50 1.09 3.78
N ALA A 237 -18.06 -0.16 3.67
CA ALA A 237 -17.82 -1.02 4.83
C ALA A 237 -16.70 -0.47 5.73
N LEU A 238 -15.59 0.00 5.15
CA LEU A 238 -14.49 0.61 5.91
C LEU A 238 -14.90 1.93 6.57
N ILE A 239 -15.62 2.79 5.84
CA ILE A 239 -16.19 4.03 6.41
C ILE A 239 -17.17 3.70 7.54
N GLY A 240 -18.06 2.72 7.33
CA GLY A 240 -18.99 2.26 8.34
C GLY A 240 -18.28 1.73 9.59
N MET A 241 -17.19 0.98 9.42
CA MET A 241 -16.34 0.55 10.54
C MET A 241 -15.73 1.75 11.27
N ILE A 242 -15.17 2.73 10.57
CA ILE A 242 -14.59 3.93 11.21
C ILE A 242 -15.65 4.69 12.01
N VAL A 243 -16.82 4.93 11.42
CA VAL A 243 -17.94 5.63 12.08
C VAL A 243 -18.42 4.84 13.29
N TRP A 244 -18.50 3.51 13.20
CA TRP A 244 -18.90 2.67 14.33
C TRP A 244 -17.85 2.69 15.45
N LEU A 245 -16.56 2.56 15.12
CA LEU A 245 -15.47 2.66 16.09
C LEU A 245 -15.49 4.03 16.79
N ALA A 246 -15.76 5.11 16.05
CA ALA A 246 -15.90 6.45 16.61
C ALA A 246 -17.12 6.62 17.50
N ALA A 247 -18.27 6.06 17.11
CA ALA A 247 -19.48 6.08 17.93
C ALA A 247 -19.33 5.34 19.26
N LEU A 248 -18.39 4.39 19.34
CA LEU A 248 -18.03 3.67 20.54
C LEU A 248 -16.86 4.30 21.31
N GLU A 249 -16.39 5.49 20.88
CA GLU A 249 -15.25 6.21 21.47
C GLU A 249 -13.98 5.33 21.53
N ILE A 250 -13.83 4.40 20.58
CA ILE A 250 -12.70 3.47 20.56
C ILE A 250 -11.43 4.25 20.23
N PRO A 251 -10.30 3.96 20.91
CA PRO A 251 -9.03 4.64 20.68
C PRO A 251 -8.64 4.71 19.21
N GLY A 252 -8.10 5.86 18.79
CA GLY A 252 -7.63 6.09 17.41
C GLY A 252 -8.72 6.42 16.39
N SER A 253 -10.00 6.31 16.76
CA SER A 253 -11.11 6.68 15.86
C SER A 253 -11.14 8.18 15.55
N GLU A 254 -10.66 9.02 16.48
CA GLU A 254 -10.47 10.48 16.33
C GLU A 254 -9.72 10.86 15.05
N LEU A 255 -8.59 10.19 14.77
CA LEU A 255 -7.76 10.44 13.59
C LEU A 255 -8.52 10.09 12.31
N ALA A 256 -9.26 8.99 12.33
CA ALA A 256 -10.01 8.52 11.18
C ALA A 256 -11.23 9.43 10.91
N MET A 257 -11.89 9.91 11.96
CA MET A 257 -12.96 10.90 11.86
C MET A 257 -12.47 12.26 11.40
N ALA A 258 -11.28 12.69 11.81
CA ALA A 258 -10.67 13.91 11.30
C ALA A 258 -10.46 13.85 9.77
N ILE A 259 -10.14 12.67 9.23
CA ILE A 259 -10.01 12.47 7.78
C ILE A 259 -11.36 12.41 7.07
N LEU A 260 -12.42 11.89 7.72
CA LEU A 260 -13.77 11.84 7.15
C LEU A 260 -14.54 13.16 7.25
N GLY A 261 -14.23 13.98 8.27
CA GLY A 261 -14.94 15.22 8.57
C GLY A 261 -14.27 16.49 8.02
N ALA A 262 -13.04 16.37 7.50
CA ALA A 262 -12.36 17.44 6.78
C ALA A 262 -12.80 17.48 5.32
#